data_AF-A0A066TW93-F1
#
_entry.id   AF-A0A066TW93-F1
#
_cell.length_a   1.000
_cell.length_b   1.000
_cell.length_c   1.000
_cell.angle_alpha   90.00
_cell.angle_beta   90.00
_cell.angle_gamma   90.00
#
_symmetry.space_group_name_H-M   'P 1'
#
loop_
_entity.id
_entity.type
_entity.pdbx_description
1 polymer ?
#
loop_
_entity_poly.entity_id
_entity_poly.type
_entity_poly.pdbx_seq_one_letter_code
_entity_poly.pdbx_strand_id
1 'polypeptide(L)'
;MNRLMVFLDTIRDHLDLHQLPPVATLTVRTWSDPLTVQLDAHRLSDVAGALLTWANTLDDVAASLWRTSDGDSVHLSITGRTPCGIPVHVYSGVHFDPAVFPDLPAGARQDMPVFQLRQWTRPGEVAA
;
A
#
# COMPACT_ATOMS: atom_id res chain seq x y z
N MET A 1 12.38 -26.16 8.90
CA MET A 1 12.34 -24.75 9.35
C MET A 1 10.91 -24.25 9.28
N ASN A 2 10.37 -23.67 10.35
CA ASN A 2 8.98 -23.19 10.38
C ASN A 2 8.89 -21.87 9.57
N ARG A 3 8.31 -21.91 8.36
CA ARG A 3 8.21 -20.73 7.48
C ARG A 3 7.46 -19.56 8.12
N LEU A 4 6.47 -19.85 8.97
CA LEU A 4 5.72 -18.81 9.68
C LEU A 4 6.63 -17.99 10.60
N MET A 5 7.50 -18.68 11.35
CA MET A 5 8.46 -18.01 12.23
C MET A 5 9.40 -17.11 11.44
N VAL A 6 9.92 -17.59 10.31
CA VAL A 6 10.79 -16.78 9.43
C VAL A 6 10.10 -15.50 8.96
N PHE A 7 8.82 -15.58 8.56
CA PHE A 7 8.08 -14.40 8.11
C PHE A 7 7.74 -13.44 9.25
N LEU A 8 7.42 -13.97 10.44
CA LEU A 8 7.18 -13.16 11.64
C LEU A 8 8.45 -12.42 12.09
N ASP A 9 9.59 -13.11 12.11
CA ASP A 9 10.88 -12.50 12.46
C ASP A 9 11.26 -11.45 11.42
N THR A 10 11.09 -11.76 10.13
CA THR A 10 11.34 -10.81 9.03
C THR A 10 10.53 -9.52 9.17
N ILE A 11 9.20 -9.63 9.36
CA ILE A 11 8.36 -8.43 9.44
C ILE A 11 8.61 -7.66 10.74
N ARG A 12 8.93 -8.34 11.84
CA ARG A 12 9.33 -7.70 13.08
C ARG A 12 10.61 -6.89 12.88
N ASP A 13 11.66 -7.50 12.34
CA ASP A 13 12.94 -6.83 12.09
C ASP A 13 12.77 -5.65 11.14
N HIS A 14 11.91 -5.78 10.12
CA HIS A 14 11.59 -4.71 9.18
C HIS A 14 10.89 -3.52 9.85
N LEU A 15 9.93 -3.80 10.74
CA LEU A 15 9.23 -2.78 11.52
C LEU A 15 10.14 -2.11 12.57
N ASP A 16 11.08 -2.85 13.15
CA ASP A 16 12.03 -2.32 14.13
C ASP A 16 13.12 -1.45 13.46
N LEU A 17 13.53 -1.79 12.23
CA LEU A 17 14.58 -1.07 11.49
C LEU A 17 14.09 0.25 10.87
N HIS A 18 12.81 0.33 10.49
CA HIS A 18 12.26 1.44 9.73
C HIS A 18 11.17 2.17 10.52
N GLN A 19 11.19 3.50 10.49
CA GLN A 19 10.09 4.32 11.01
C GLN A 19 8.92 4.30 10.03
N LEU A 20 8.15 3.22 10.09
CA LEU A 20 7.00 3.00 9.21
C LEU A 20 5.73 3.67 9.78
N PRO A 21 4.82 4.14 8.91
CA PRO A 21 3.54 4.68 9.33
C PRO A 21 2.69 3.65 10.09
N PRO A 22 1.71 4.11 10.90
CA PRO A 22 0.78 3.23 11.60
C PRO A 22 0.09 2.21 10.68
N VAL A 23 0.00 0.98 11.16
CA VAL A 23 -0.62 -0.16 10.48
C VAL A 23 -1.90 -0.54 11.22
N ALA A 24 -3.02 -0.64 10.52
CA ALA A 24 -4.29 -1.07 11.07
C ALA A 24 -4.33 -2.60 11.23
N THR A 25 -3.87 -3.32 10.21
CA THR A 25 -3.82 -4.79 10.21
C THR A 25 -2.57 -5.30 9.54
N LEU A 26 -1.89 -6.26 10.16
CA LEU A 26 -0.81 -7.05 9.56
C LEU A 26 -1.25 -8.51 9.49
N THR A 27 -1.22 -9.08 8.30
CA THR A 27 -1.52 -10.50 8.07
C THR A 27 -0.28 -11.23 7.60
N VAL A 28 0.05 -12.33 8.27
CA VAL A 28 1.17 -13.21 7.90
C VAL A 28 0.62 -14.57 7.49
N ARG A 29 0.97 -15.02 6.28
CA ARG A 29 0.51 -16.28 5.70
C ARG A 29 1.70 -17.14 5.28
N THR A 30 1.53 -18.46 5.35
CA THR A 30 2.57 -19.43 4.95
C THR A 30 2.55 -19.77 3.46
N TRP A 31 1.54 -19.28 2.73
CA TRP A 31 1.28 -19.50 1.31
C TRP A 31 0.80 -18.18 0.70
N SER A 32 1.18 -17.92 -0.57
CA SER A 32 0.93 -16.74 -1.43
C SER A 32 0.68 -15.39 -0.71
N ASP A 33 1.46 -14.37 -1.05
CA ASP A 33 1.44 -13.06 -0.38
C ASP A 33 1.69 -13.19 1.12
N PRO A 34 2.91 -13.61 1.50
CA PRO A 34 3.22 -14.02 2.87
C PRO A 34 3.08 -12.89 3.89
N LEU A 35 3.21 -11.63 3.45
CA LEU A 35 3.04 -10.44 4.27
C LEU A 35 2.05 -9.49 3.59
N THR A 36 0.92 -9.23 4.25
CA THR A 36 -0.06 -8.23 3.81
C THR A 36 -0.25 -7.19 4.92
N VAL A 37 -0.10 -5.91 4.57
CA VAL A 37 -0.16 -4.77 5.49
C VAL A 37 -1.29 -3.86 5.04
N GLN A 38 -2.24 -3.59 5.94
CA GLN A 38 -3.24 -2.55 5.77
C GLN A 38 -2.85 -1.33 6.60
N LEU A 39 -2.71 -0.17 5.96
CA LEU A 39 -2.35 1.07 6.64
C LEU A 39 -3.53 1.64 7.43
N ASP A 40 -3.23 2.31 8.54
CA ASP A 40 -4.20 3.08 9.32
C ASP A 40 -4.29 4.53 8.80
N ALA A 41 -4.70 4.67 7.54
CA ALA A 41 -4.86 5.96 6.87
C ALA A 41 -5.97 5.88 5.82
N HIS A 42 -6.79 6.94 5.72
CA HIS A 42 -7.96 6.97 4.83
C HIS A 42 -8.02 8.19 3.90
N ARG A 43 -7.23 9.22 4.16
CA ARG A 43 -7.10 10.38 3.27
C ARG A 43 -6.05 10.10 2.21
N LEU A 44 -6.30 10.53 0.98
CA LEU A 44 -5.41 10.26 -0.15
C LEU A 44 -3.96 10.70 0.11
N SER A 45 -3.75 11.88 0.66
CA SER A 45 -2.40 12.39 0.97
C SER A 45 -1.67 11.52 1.97
N ASP A 46 -2.39 11.06 3.00
CA ASP A 46 -1.84 10.29 4.10
C ASP A 46 -1.53 8.86 3.63
N VAL A 47 -2.44 8.28 2.84
CA VAL A 47 -2.26 6.96 2.20
C VAL A 47 -1.10 7.01 1.23
N ALA A 48 -1.02 8.00 0.35
CA ALA A 48 0.07 8.12 -0.62
C ALA A 48 1.43 8.33 0.06
N GLY A 49 1.47 9.16 1.12
CA GLY A 49 2.67 9.37 1.91
C GLY A 49 3.11 8.09 2.61
N ALA A 50 2.17 7.38 3.23
CA ALA A 50 2.45 6.13 3.91
C ALA A 50 2.94 5.03 2.95
N LEU A 51 2.28 4.87 1.80
CA LEU A 51 2.71 3.93 0.76
C LEU A 51 4.11 4.28 0.22
N LEU A 52 4.44 5.56 0.07
CA LEU A 52 5.80 5.96 -0.33
C LEU A 52 6.85 5.63 0.72
N THR A 53 6.55 5.85 2.01
CA THR A 53 7.46 5.47 3.09
C THR A 53 7.74 3.98 3.05
N TRP A 54 6.71 3.15 2.84
CA TRP A 54 6.89 1.71 2.63
C TRP A 54 7.69 1.39 1.36
N ALA A 55 7.36 2.02 0.22
CA ALA A 55 8.05 1.80 -1.05
C ALA A 55 9.56 2.06 -0.95
N ASN A 56 10.00 3.03 -0.14
CA ASN A 56 11.42 3.33 0.05
C ASN A 56 12.18 2.28 0.90
N THR A 57 11.47 1.32 1.50
CA THR A 57 12.07 0.24 2.32
C THR A 57 12.06 -1.11 1.61
N LEU A 58 11.47 -1.18 0.42
CA LEU A 58 11.25 -2.42 -0.31
C LEU A 58 12.02 -2.41 -1.64
N ASP A 59 12.39 -3.61 -2.09
CA ASP A 59 12.93 -3.86 -3.41
C ASP A 59 11.82 -4.22 -4.42
N ASP A 60 12.09 -4.07 -5.72
CA ASP A 60 11.19 -4.44 -6.83
C ASP A 60 9.77 -3.86 -6.72
N VAL A 61 9.64 -2.59 -6.30
CA VAL A 61 8.34 -2.00 -5.99
C VAL A 61 7.49 -1.74 -7.22
N ALA A 62 6.25 -2.24 -7.19
CA ALA A 62 5.18 -1.88 -8.13
C ALA A 62 4.00 -1.25 -7.37
N ALA A 63 3.32 -0.29 -7.99
CA ALA A 63 2.12 0.33 -7.43
C ALA A 63 0.91 0.04 -8.31
N SER A 64 -0.25 -0.16 -7.68
CA SER A 64 -1.51 -0.36 -8.38
C SER A 64 -2.65 0.29 -7.61
N LEU A 65 -3.71 0.59 -8.34
CA LEU A 65 -4.97 1.06 -7.79
C LEU A 65 -6.11 0.16 -8.29
N TRP A 66 -7.15 0.03 -7.48
CA TRP A 66 -8.32 -0.78 -7.79
C TRP A 66 -9.56 -0.08 -7.28
N ARG A 67 -10.50 0.25 -8.17
CA ARG A 67 -11.81 0.74 -7.74
C ARG A 67 -12.68 -0.45 -7.35
N THR A 68 -13.22 -0.41 -6.14
CA THR A 68 -14.07 -1.47 -5.62
C THR A 68 -15.33 -1.64 -6.49
N SER A 69 -15.94 -2.83 -6.46
CA SER A 69 -17.10 -3.14 -7.31
C SER A 69 -18.35 -2.33 -6.97
N ASP A 70 -18.48 -1.87 -5.72
CA ASP A 70 -19.52 -0.91 -5.29
C ASP A 70 -19.27 0.51 -5.85
N GLY A 71 -18.03 0.81 -6.28
CA GLY A 71 -17.67 2.03 -6.97
C GLY A 71 -17.33 3.22 -6.07
N ASP A 72 -17.50 3.10 -4.75
CA ASP A 72 -17.38 4.21 -3.80
C ASP A 72 -15.96 4.37 -3.21
N SER A 73 -15.12 3.34 -3.36
CA SER A 73 -13.77 3.31 -2.82
C SER A 73 -12.73 2.95 -3.88
N VAL A 74 -11.51 3.45 -3.67
CA VAL A 74 -10.32 3.07 -4.42
C VAL A 74 -9.31 2.51 -3.45
N HIS A 75 -8.88 1.28 -3.69
CA HIS A 75 -7.76 0.67 -2.98
C HIS A 75 -6.47 1.05 -3.68
N LEU A 76 -5.57 1.72 -2.96
CA LEU A 76 -4.21 1.96 -3.41
C LEU A 76 -3.32 0.92 -2.76
N SER A 77 -2.39 0.37 -3.53
CA SER A 77 -1.46 -0.61 -3.01
C SER A 77 -0.10 -0.55 -3.67
N ILE A 78 0.90 -1.04 -2.94
CA ILE A 78 2.19 -1.40 -3.48
C ILE A 78 2.49 -2.87 -3.21
N THR A 79 3.22 -3.49 -4.11
CA THR A 79 3.89 -4.76 -3.89
C THR A 79 5.39 -4.54 -3.96
N GLY A 80 6.15 -5.33 -3.20
CA GLY A 80 7.61 -5.30 -3.21
C GLY A 80 8.17 -6.47 -2.43
N ARG A 81 9.47 -6.43 -2.16
CA ARG A 81 10.16 -7.43 -1.34
C ARG A 81 10.92 -6.73 -0.21
N THR A 82 10.90 -7.35 0.97
CA THR A 82 11.86 -6.99 2.03
C THR A 82 13.30 -7.23 1.56
N PRO A 83 14.32 -6.62 2.20
CA PRO A 83 15.73 -6.84 1.82
C PRO A 83 16.19 -8.31 1.85
N CYS A 84 15.51 -9.17 2.63
CA CYS A 84 15.75 -10.62 2.64
C CYS A 84 14.91 -11.40 1.62
N GLY A 85 14.22 -10.71 0.70
CA GLY A 85 13.50 -11.28 -0.43
C GLY A 85 12.06 -11.72 -0.15
N ILE A 86 11.50 -11.47 1.04
CA ILE A 86 10.12 -11.87 1.37
C ILE A 86 9.13 -10.88 0.74
N PRO A 87 8.17 -11.34 -0.11
CA PRO A 87 7.18 -10.46 -0.72
C PRO A 87 6.27 -9.81 0.32
N VAL A 88 5.97 -8.53 0.10
CA VAL A 88 5.07 -7.71 0.91
C VAL A 88 4.06 -7.04 0.00
N HIS A 89 2.80 -7.05 0.41
CA HIS A 89 1.72 -6.25 -0.17
C HIS A 89 1.23 -5.25 0.87
N VAL A 90 1.31 -3.96 0.56
CA VAL A 90 0.86 -2.87 1.44
C VAL A 90 -0.28 -2.14 0.76
N TYR A 91 -1.37 -1.89 1.47
CA TYR A 91 -2.54 -1.24 0.88
C TYR A 91 -3.31 -0.37 1.88
N SER A 92 -4.13 0.53 1.32
CA SER A 92 -5.25 1.16 2.04
C SER A 92 -6.35 1.56 1.07
N GLY A 93 -7.53 1.87 1.61
CA GLY A 93 -8.67 2.40 0.88
C GLY A 93 -8.83 3.91 1.06
N VAL A 94 -9.24 4.59 0.00
CA VAL A 94 -9.69 5.98 0.00
C VAL A 94 -11.04 6.08 -0.68
N HIS A 95 -11.79 7.15 -0.42
CA HIS A 95 -13.01 7.42 -1.18
C HIS A 95 -12.69 7.71 -2.66
N PHE A 96 -13.55 7.23 -3.55
CA PHE A 96 -13.46 7.54 -4.96
C PHE A 96 -13.81 9.02 -5.19
N ASP A 97 -12.87 9.74 -5.81
CA ASP A 97 -13.08 11.09 -6.32
C ASP A 97 -12.81 11.08 -7.85
N PRO A 98 -13.82 11.36 -8.70
CA PRO A 98 -13.66 11.36 -10.15
C PRO A 98 -12.68 12.45 -10.65
N ALA A 99 -12.41 13.50 -9.88
CA ALA A 99 -11.40 14.50 -10.24
C ALA A 99 -9.97 13.96 -10.05
N VAL A 100 -9.77 13.05 -9.11
CA VAL A 100 -8.47 12.42 -8.81
C VAL A 100 -8.25 11.16 -9.65
N PHE A 101 -9.31 10.37 -9.84
CA PHE A 101 -9.27 9.09 -10.56
C PHE A 101 -10.13 9.16 -11.84
N PRO A 102 -9.76 10.01 -12.81
CA PRO A 102 -10.44 10.01 -14.09
C PRO A 102 -10.27 8.64 -14.74
N ASP A 103 -11.31 8.16 -15.42
CA ASP A 103 -11.26 6.95 -16.23
C ASP A 103 -10.93 5.65 -15.48
N LEU A 104 -11.30 5.55 -14.20
CA LEU A 104 -11.23 4.31 -13.43
C LEU A 104 -12.64 3.71 -13.20
N PRO A 105 -13.09 2.74 -14.04
CA PRO A 105 -14.37 2.08 -13.87
C PRO A 105 -14.46 1.27 -12.57
N ALA A 106 -15.67 1.10 -12.04
CA ALA A 106 -15.89 0.23 -10.89
C ALA A 106 -15.44 -1.21 -11.20
N GLY A 107 -14.76 -1.84 -10.23
CA GLY A 107 -14.15 -3.16 -10.37
C GLY A 107 -12.83 -3.20 -11.16
N ALA A 108 -12.43 -2.11 -11.81
CA ALA A 108 -11.20 -2.08 -12.61
C ALA A 108 -9.95 -1.91 -11.74
N ARG A 109 -8.90 -2.65 -12.10
CA ARG A 109 -7.56 -2.51 -11.53
C ARG A 109 -6.63 -1.93 -12.57
N GLN A 110 -5.76 -1.02 -12.15
CA GLN A 110 -4.79 -0.37 -13.01
C GLN A 110 -3.45 -0.26 -12.29
N ASP A 111 -2.38 -0.59 -13.01
CA ASP A 111 -1.02 -0.35 -12.55
C ASP A 111 -0.66 1.12 -12.73
N MET A 112 0.10 1.67 -11.79
CA MET A 112 0.53 3.05 -11.81
C MET A 112 2.00 3.17 -11.43
N PRO A 113 2.70 4.20 -11.95
CA PRO A 113 4.06 4.43 -11.55
C PRO A 113 4.13 4.94 -10.10
N VAL A 114 5.12 4.49 -9.33
CA VAL A 114 5.31 4.89 -7.91
C VAL A 114 5.44 6.41 -7.75
N PHE A 115 5.97 7.14 -8.74
CA PHE A 115 6.07 8.60 -8.68
C PHE A 115 4.70 9.29 -8.57
N GLN A 116 3.61 8.65 -9.01
CA GLN A 116 2.26 9.18 -8.91
C GLN A 116 1.86 9.40 -7.43
N LEU A 117 2.27 8.50 -6.54
CA LEU A 117 2.06 8.66 -5.10
C LEU A 117 2.68 9.97 -4.59
N ARG A 118 3.83 10.40 -5.14
CA ARG A 118 4.51 11.65 -4.72
C ARG A 118 3.73 12.90 -5.12
N GLN A 119 2.90 12.81 -6.15
CA GLN A 119 2.03 13.91 -6.54
C GLN A 119 0.86 14.06 -5.57
N TRP A 120 0.36 12.93 -5.06
CA TRP A 120 -0.77 12.90 -4.12
C TRP A 120 -0.39 13.19 -2.67
N THR A 121 0.89 13.16 -2.29
CA THR A 121 1.32 13.57 -0.93
C THR A 121 1.15 15.05 -0.66
N ARG A 122 1.07 15.87 -1.71
CA ARG A 122 0.78 17.29 -1.57
C ARG A 122 -0.68 17.44 -1.19
N PRO A 123 -1.02 18.18 -0.14
CA PRO A 123 -2.41 18.51 0.13
C PRO A 123 -2.98 19.16 -1.13
N GLY A 124 -3.99 18.53 -1.73
CA GLY A 124 -4.82 19.20 -2.70
C GLY A 124 -5.55 20.32 -1.96
N GLU A 125 -5.25 21.57 -2.33
CA GLU A 125 -6.11 22.72 -2.07
C GLU A 125 -7.43 22.45 -2.82
N VAL A 126 -8.36 21.75 -2.18
CA VAL A 126 -9.72 21.59 -2.71
C VAL A 126 -10.49 22.79 -2.19
N ALA A 127 -10.68 23.77 -3.07
CA ALA A 127 -11.50 24.95 -2.81
C ALA A 127 -12.87 24.53 -2.27
N ALA A 128 -13.26 25.14 -1.16
CA ALA A 128 -14.57 25.04 -0.53
C ALA A 128 -15.67 25.64 -1.41
#